data_AF-A0A7J2YS27-F1
#
_entry.id   AF-A0A7J2YS27-F1
#
_cell.length_a   1.000
_cell.length_b   1.000
_cell.length_c   1.000
_cell.angle_alpha   90.00
_cell.angle_beta   90.00
_cell.angle_gamma   90.00
#
_symmetry.space_group_name_H-M   'P 1'
#
loop_
_entity.id
_entity.type
_entity.pdbx_description
1 polymer ?
#
loop_
_entity_poly.entity_id
_entity_poly.type
_entity_poly.pdbx_seq_one_letter_code
_entity_poly.pdbx_strand_id
1 'polypeptide(L)'
;MKDEQLRILKVMNEATNRMDLAMFAHAVNLSPNQAIADVQQLAQEGFLRKVGGGYGLTDKGKNAIKITNPVAGDKAFSFYVGVDKPLGFSAQSLEEFYRIIKKVCSDSLDFHLYRGDFENWISQVIGDNGLADEVAGLKAKGLNGEELRKALLKAIDDRYGVGELI
;
A
#
# COMPACT_ATOMS: atom_id res chain seq x y z
N MET A 1 -5.95 -4.77 6.78
CA MET A 1 -7.16 -5.08 5.98
C MET A 1 -7.24 -6.58 5.70
N LYS A 2 -8.43 -7.19 5.67
CA LYS A 2 -8.61 -8.62 5.33
C LYS A 2 -8.67 -8.85 3.80
N ASP A 3 -8.31 -10.04 3.33
CA ASP A 3 -8.36 -10.39 1.89
C ASP A 3 -9.75 -10.20 1.26
N GLU A 4 -10.80 -10.54 2.01
CA GLU A 4 -12.21 -10.38 1.60
C GLU A 4 -12.55 -8.90 1.36
N GLN A 5 -12.13 -8.03 2.29
CA GLN A 5 -12.32 -6.58 2.19
C GLN A 5 -11.57 -5.99 0.99
N LEU A 6 -10.33 -6.44 0.75
CA LEU A 6 -9.55 -5.99 -0.41
C LEU A 6 -10.21 -6.41 -1.73
N ARG A 7 -10.79 -7.62 -1.78
CA ARG A 7 -11.54 -8.10 -2.96
C ARG A 7 -12.77 -7.24 -3.23
N ILE A 8 -13.51 -6.85 -2.19
CA ILE A 8 -14.63 -5.91 -2.30
C ILE A 8 -14.16 -4.60 -2.95
N LEU A 9 -13.09 -3.99 -2.43
CA LEU A 9 -12.58 -2.73 -2.97
C LEU A 9 -12.16 -2.86 -4.44
N LYS A 10 -11.48 -3.96 -4.82
CA LYS A 10 -11.07 -4.24 -6.20
C LYS A 10 -12.25 -4.37 -7.15
N VAL A 11 -13.25 -5.18 -6.80
CA VAL A 11 -14.48 -5.33 -7.61
C VAL A 11 -15.21 -4.00 -7.75
N MET A 12 -15.29 -3.19 -6.68
CA MET A 12 -15.88 -1.85 -6.75
C MET A 12 -15.09 -0.87 -7.62
N ASN A 13 -13.77 -1.02 -7.71
CA ASN A 13 -12.90 -0.16 -8.53
C ASN A 13 -12.99 -0.50 -10.02
N GLU A 14 -13.22 -1.77 -10.34
CA GLU A 14 -13.37 -2.28 -11.71
C GLU A 14 -14.80 -2.13 -12.24
N ALA A 15 -15.78 -1.97 -11.34
CA ALA A 15 -17.18 -1.80 -11.69
C ALA A 15 -17.41 -0.53 -12.53
N THR A 16 -17.81 -0.72 -13.79
CA THR A 16 -18.16 0.39 -14.71
C THR A 16 -19.62 0.83 -14.58
N ASN A 17 -20.47 0.01 -13.95
CA ASN A 17 -21.89 0.26 -13.77
C ASN A 17 -22.35 -0.17 -12.37
N ARG A 18 -23.52 0.33 -11.94
CA ARG A 18 -24.12 -0.09 -10.67
C ARG A 18 -24.50 -1.58 -10.71
N MET A 19 -24.05 -2.33 -9.72
CA MET A 19 -24.45 -3.72 -9.50
C MET A 19 -25.51 -3.84 -8.42
N ASP A 20 -26.42 -4.79 -8.56
CA ASP A 20 -27.27 -5.22 -7.44
C ASP A 20 -26.47 -6.09 -6.45
N LEU A 21 -27.04 -6.29 -5.26
CA LEU A 21 -26.38 -6.99 -4.16
C LEU A 21 -26.08 -8.47 -4.49
N ALA A 22 -26.94 -9.16 -5.23
CA ALA A 22 -26.76 -10.57 -5.54
C ALA A 22 -25.60 -10.77 -6.53
N MET A 23 -25.57 -9.95 -7.60
CA MET A 23 -24.45 -9.93 -8.55
C MET A 23 -23.14 -9.55 -7.86
N PHE A 24 -23.17 -8.51 -7.02
CA PHE A 24 -21.99 -8.05 -6.30
C PHE A 24 -21.44 -9.12 -5.35
N ALA A 25 -22.30 -9.74 -4.54
CA ALA A 25 -21.92 -10.81 -3.61
C ALA A 25 -21.29 -12.00 -4.34
N HIS A 26 -21.83 -12.38 -5.50
CA HIS A 26 -21.24 -13.39 -6.37
C HIS A 26 -19.84 -12.99 -6.86
N ALA A 27 -19.67 -11.76 -7.35
CA ALA A 27 -18.39 -11.26 -7.85
C ALA A 27 -17.28 -11.24 -6.79
N VAL A 28 -17.62 -10.99 -5.52
CA VAL A 28 -16.66 -11.02 -4.40
C VAL A 28 -16.57 -12.40 -3.73
N ASN A 29 -17.33 -13.38 -4.20
CA ASN A 29 -17.41 -14.73 -3.64
C ASN A 29 -17.76 -14.71 -2.13
N LEU A 30 -18.85 -14.02 -1.80
CA LEU A 30 -19.45 -13.93 -0.47
C LEU A 30 -20.96 -14.21 -0.58
N SER A 31 -21.60 -14.55 0.55
CA SER A 31 -23.05 -14.48 0.63
C SER A 31 -23.53 -13.01 0.62
N PRO A 32 -24.78 -12.72 0.20
CA PRO A 32 -25.32 -11.36 0.26
C PRO A 32 -25.23 -10.70 1.65
N ASN A 33 -25.41 -11.50 2.72
CA ASN A 33 -25.34 -11.01 4.10
C ASN A 33 -23.90 -10.67 4.52
N GLN A 34 -22.91 -11.47 4.10
CA GLN A 34 -21.50 -11.15 4.35
C GLN A 34 -21.08 -9.91 3.55
N ALA A 35 -21.43 -9.87 2.26
CA ALA A 35 -21.08 -8.75 1.40
C ALA A 35 -21.63 -7.41 1.92
N ILE A 36 -22.89 -7.37 2.37
CA ILE A 36 -23.46 -6.13 2.92
C ILE A 36 -22.83 -5.74 4.26
N ALA A 37 -22.49 -6.71 5.13
CA ALA A 37 -21.83 -6.44 6.40
C ALA A 37 -20.43 -5.85 6.17
N ASP A 38 -19.64 -6.44 5.29
CA ASP A 38 -18.30 -5.95 4.96
C ASP A 38 -18.34 -4.59 4.26
N VAL A 39 -19.30 -4.36 3.35
CA VAL A 39 -19.50 -3.05 2.72
C VAL A 39 -19.86 -1.98 3.76
N GLN A 40 -20.73 -2.31 4.72
CA GLN A 40 -21.09 -1.40 5.81
C GLN A 40 -19.89 -1.09 6.72
N GLN A 41 -19.09 -2.11 7.06
CA GLN A 41 -17.86 -1.93 7.83
C GLN A 41 -16.85 -1.06 7.08
N LEU A 42 -16.57 -1.35 5.82
CA LEU A 42 -15.68 -0.55 4.97
C LEU A 42 -16.15 0.90 4.84
N ALA A 43 -17.46 1.15 4.85
CA ALA A 43 -18.01 2.49 4.88
C ALA A 43 -17.80 3.19 6.24
N GLN A 44 -17.94 2.47 7.35
CA GLN A 44 -17.65 3.01 8.69
C GLN A 44 -16.16 3.36 8.86
N GLU A 45 -15.27 2.57 8.27
CA GLU A 45 -13.81 2.77 8.28
C GLU A 45 -13.35 3.84 7.25
N GLY A 46 -14.26 4.34 6.43
CA GLY A 46 -14.02 5.43 5.48
C GLY A 46 -13.44 5.02 4.12
N PHE A 47 -13.35 3.72 3.82
CA PHE A 47 -12.95 3.22 2.50
C PHE A 47 -14.04 3.40 1.44
N LEU A 48 -15.29 3.37 1.89
CA LEU A 48 -16.48 3.56 1.06
C LEU A 48 -17.29 4.75 1.57
N ARG A 49 -18.03 5.39 0.66
CA ARG A 49 -19.03 6.41 0.98
C ARG A 49 -20.38 6.04 0.41
N LYS A 50 -21.47 6.44 1.06
CA LYS A 50 -22.81 6.30 0.48
C LYS A 50 -22.94 7.21 -0.74
N VAL A 51 -23.51 6.67 -1.81
CA VAL A 51 -23.84 7.40 -3.05
C VAL A 51 -25.24 6.97 -3.50
N GLY A 52 -26.22 7.86 -3.33
CA GLY A 52 -27.62 7.52 -3.56
C GLY A 52 -28.05 6.30 -2.73
N GLY A 53 -28.60 5.29 -3.39
CA GLY A 53 -29.00 4.02 -2.76
C GLY A 53 -27.91 2.95 -2.69
N GLY A 54 -26.63 3.30 -2.85
CA GLY A 54 -25.50 2.36 -2.84
C GLY A 54 -24.24 2.96 -2.23
N TYR A 55 -23.09 2.39 -2.59
CA TYR A 55 -21.78 2.79 -2.10
C TYR A 55 -20.81 3.06 -3.26
N GLY A 56 -19.84 3.94 -3.03
CA GLY A 56 -18.74 4.20 -3.94
C GLY A 56 -17.41 4.33 -3.20
N LEU A 57 -16.31 4.13 -3.91
CA LEU A 57 -14.96 4.24 -3.35
C LEU A 57 -14.61 5.68 -2.94
N THR A 58 -13.93 5.80 -1.80
CA THR A 58 -13.21 7.01 -1.42
C THR A 58 -11.76 6.95 -1.92
N ASP A 59 -11.01 8.03 -1.79
CA ASP A 59 -9.57 8.02 -2.10
C ASP A 59 -8.81 7.09 -1.14
N LYS A 60 -9.24 6.99 0.13
CA LYS A 60 -8.73 5.98 1.08
C LYS A 60 -8.94 4.55 0.57
N GLY A 61 -10.13 4.25 0.02
CA GLY A 61 -10.42 2.98 -0.64
C GLY A 61 -9.50 2.68 -1.82
N LYS A 62 -9.30 3.66 -2.71
CA LYS A 62 -8.39 3.52 -3.86
C LYS A 62 -6.93 3.33 -3.44
N ASN A 63 -6.49 4.09 -2.44
CA ASN A 63 -5.14 3.98 -1.89
C ASN A 63 -4.89 2.60 -1.29
N ALA A 64 -5.84 2.05 -0.53
CA ALA A 64 -5.74 0.70 0.01
C ALA A 64 -5.53 -0.36 -1.08
N ILE A 65 -6.23 -0.25 -2.21
CA ILE A 65 -6.02 -1.13 -3.37
C ILE A 65 -4.60 -0.95 -3.92
N LYS A 66 -4.16 0.29 -4.14
CA LYS A 66 -2.87 0.57 -4.77
C LYS A 66 -1.69 0.04 -3.95
N ILE A 67 -1.70 0.24 -2.63
CA ILE A 67 -0.55 -0.14 -1.78
C ILE A 67 -0.46 -1.65 -1.52
N THR A 68 -1.58 -2.37 -1.61
CA THR A 68 -1.66 -3.82 -1.39
C THR A 68 -1.53 -4.62 -2.68
N ASN A 69 -1.51 -3.96 -3.84
CA ASN A 69 -1.37 -4.66 -5.11
C ASN A 69 0.04 -5.25 -5.24
N PRO A 70 0.19 -6.58 -5.30
CA PRO A 70 1.50 -7.19 -5.34
C PRO A 70 2.15 -7.00 -6.71
N VAL A 71 3.46 -6.81 -6.72
CA VAL A 71 4.31 -6.87 -7.91
C VAL A 71 4.84 -8.28 -8.12
N ALA A 72 5.28 -8.58 -9.34
CA ALA A 72 5.91 -9.85 -9.65
C ALA A 72 7.14 -10.09 -8.75
N GLY A 73 7.42 -11.36 -8.42
CA GLY A 73 8.47 -11.71 -7.45
C GLY A 73 9.87 -11.23 -7.86
N ASP A 74 10.16 -11.21 -9.15
CA ASP A 74 11.39 -10.66 -9.74
C ASP A 74 11.51 -9.13 -9.63
N LYS A 75 10.40 -8.45 -9.32
CA LYS A 75 10.33 -7.00 -9.07
C LYS A 75 10.21 -6.66 -7.58
N ALA A 76 10.24 -7.65 -6.69
CA ALA A 76 10.17 -7.41 -5.25
C ALA A 76 11.37 -6.59 -4.77
N PHE A 77 11.16 -5.66 -3.83
CA PHE A 77 12.27 -4.96 -3.20
C PHE A 77 12.94 -5.88 -2.20
N SER A 78 14.23 -6.15 -2.36
CA SER A 78 15.00 -6.99 -1.43
C SER A 78 15.88 -6.12 -0.55
N PHE A 79 15.85 -6.37 0.77
CA PHE A 79 16.61 -5.57 1.75
C PHE A 79 18.00 -6.16 2.02
N TYR A 80 18.98 -5.27 2.06
CA TYR A 80 20.41 -5.53 2.25
C TYR A 80 20.99 -4.54 3.26
N VAL A 81 22.09 -4.93 3.91
CA VAL A 81 22.94 -4.04 4.75
C VAL A 81 24.28 -3.71 4.10
N GLY A 82 24.48 -4.18 2.87
CA GLY A 82 25.74 -4.06 2.15
C GLY A 82 25.69 -4.84 0.84
N VAL A 83 26.69 -4.61 -0.01
CA VAL A 83 26.89 -5.41 -1.23
C VAL A 83 27.04 -6.89 -0.83
N ASP A 84 26.25 -7.75 -1.48
CA ASP A 84 26.18 -9.19 -1.22
C ASP A 84 25.85 -9.58 0.23
N LYS A 85 25.15 -8.70 0.96
CA LYS A 85 24.71 -8.94 2.35
C LYS A 85 23.17 -8.83 2.49
N PRO A 86 22.40 -9.80 1.96
CA PRO A 86 20.95 -9.79 2.07
C PRO A 86 20.50 -10.03 3.51
N LEU A 87 19.41 -9.39 3.92
CA LEU A 87 18.77 -9.64 5.22
C LEU A 87 17.69 -10.72 5.17
N GLY A 88 17.32 -11.19 3.98
CA GLY A 88 16.22 -12.14 3.78
C GLY A 88 14.83 -11.53 3.86
N PHE A 89 14.72 -10.20 3.95
CA PHE A 89 13.43 -9.49 3.82
C PHE A 89 13.22 -9.04 2.39
N SER A 90 12.02 -9.25 1.87
CA SER A 90 11.57 -8.73 0.59
C SER A 90 10.15 -8.20 0.66
N ALA A 91 9.86 -7.14 -0.09
CA ALA A 91 8.53 -6.56 -0.21
C ALA A 91 8.01 -6.67 -1.65
N GLN A 92 6.84 -7.28 -1.80
CA GLN A 92 6.10 -7.37 -3.06
C GLN A 92 5.04 -6.28 -3.18
N SER A 93 4.83 -5.45 -2.17
CA SER A 93 3.87 -4.35 -2.20
C SER A 93 4.38 -3.17 -1.39
N LEU A 94 3.78 -1.99 -1.57
CA LEU A 94 4.14 -0.82 -0.76
C LEU A 94 3.73 -1.01 0.71
N GLU A 95 2.66 -1.76 0.97
CA GLU A 95 2.25 -2.16 2.31
C GLU A 95 3.28 -3.06 3.00
N GLU A 96 3.80 -4.09 2.31
CA GLU A 96 4.87 -4.94 2.83
C GLU A 96 6.17 -4.16 3.04
N PHE A 97 6.50 -3.28 2.11
CA PHE A 97 7.67 -2.41 2.20
C PHE A 97 7.60 -1.52 3.44
N TYR A 98 6.45 -0.88 3.68
CA TYR A 98 6.20 -0.09 4.89
C TYR A 98 6.34 -0.93 6.16
N ARG A 99 5.72 -2.12 6.22
CA ARG A 99 5.83 -3.03 7.37
C ARG A 99 7.28 -3.46 7.64
N ILE A 100 8.07 -3.69 6.60
CA ILE A 100 9.49 -4.03 6.75
C ILE A 100 10.29 -2.82 7.23
N ILE A 101 10.04 -1.61 6.69
CA ILE A 101 10.64 -0.36 7.19
C ILE A 101 10.35 -0.15 8.67
N LYS A 102 9.21 -0.58 9.23
CA LYS A 102 8.97 -0.44 10.68
C LYS A 102 9.96 -1.23 11.56
N LYS A 103 10.60 -2.29 11.05
CA LYS A 103 11.33 -3.27 11.87
C LYS A 103 12.76 -3.60 11.41
N VAL A 104 13.11 -3.36 10.15
CA VAL A 104 14.45 -3.67 9.60
C VAL A 104 15.52 -2.83 10.29
N CYS A 105 16.77 -3.30 10.42
CA CYS A 105 17.83 -2.45 11.00
C CYS A 105 18.02 -1.16 10.17
N SER A 106 18.34 -0.06 10.86
CA SER A 106 18.50 1.25 10.20
C SER A 106 19.64 1.26 9.19
N ASP A 107 20.70 0.48 9.42
CA ASP A 107 21.82 0.33 8.49
C ASP A 107 21.37 -0.10 7.10
N SER A 108 20.30 -0.91 7.00
CA SER A 108 19.70 -1.30 5.72
C SER A 108 18.99 -0.14 5.04
N LEU A 109 18.30 0.69 5.82
CA LEU A 109 17.62 1.87 5.29
C LEU A 109 18.64 2.87 4.72
N ASP A 110 19.70 3.13 5.48
CA ASP A 110 20.78 4.01 5.06
C ASP A 110 21.45 3.47 3.79
N PHE A 111 21.79 2.17 3.78
CA PHE A 111 22.39 1.51 2.63
C PHE A 111 21.57 1.74 1.34
N HIS A 112 20.26 1.51 1.39
CA HIS A 112 19.41 1.64 0.22
C HIS A 112 19.12 3.08 -0.19
N LEU A 113 18.88 3.98 0.78
CA LEU A 113 18.62 5.38 0.47
C LEU A 113 19.81 6.03 -0.26
N TYR A 114 21.02 5.87 0.26
CA TYR A 114 22.18 6.57 -0.32
C TYR A 114 22.59 6.03 -1.70
N ARG A 115 22.25 4.77 -2.00
CA ARG A 115 22.39 4.16 -3.34
C ARG A 115 21.28 4.54 -4.32
N GLY A 116 20.17 5.04 -3.79
CA GLY A 116 19.00 5.40 -4.53
C GLY A 116 18.07 4.23 -4.88
N ASP A 117 18.22 3.11 -4.17
CA ASP A 117 17.46 1.89 -4.45
C ASP A 117 15.96 2.11 -4.18
N PHE A 118 15.62 2.91 -3.16
CA PHE A 118 14.24 3.19 -2.78
C PHE A 118 13.50 4.01 -3.84
N GLU A 119 14.02 5.17 -4.26
CA GLU A 119 13.36 6.01 -5.26
C GLU A 119 13.26 5.30 -6.62
N ASN A 120 14.26 4.48 -6.98
CA ASN A 120 14.22 3.70 -8.21
C ASN A 120 13.12 2.64 -8.18
N TRP A 121 12.99 1.90 -7.07
CA TRP A 121 11.92 0.91 -6.95
C TRP A 121 10.54 1.56 -6.91
N ILE A 122 10.37 2.65 -6.16
CA ILE A 122 9.10 3.37 -6.05
C ILE A 122 8.66 3.95 -7.40
N SER A 123 9.59 4.56 -8.15
CA SER A 123 9.27 5.12 -9.48
C SER A 123 9.04 4.04 -10.54
N GLN A 124 9.92 3.04 -10.63
CA GLN A 124 9.92 2.10 -11.77
C GLN A 124 9.03 0.87 -11.55
N VAL A 125 8.81 0.46 -10.29
CA VAL A 125 8.05 -0.74 -9.96
C VAL A 125 6.68 -0.38 -9.39
N ILE A 126 6.62 0.54 -8.44
CA ILE A 126 5.34 1.01 -7.87
C ILE A 126 4.65 2.05 -8.77
N GLY A 127 5.42 2.75 -9.61
CA GLY A 127 4.89 3.74 -10.56
C GLY A 127 4.51 5.06 -9.91
N ASP A 128 5.12 5.42 -8.78
CA ASP A 128 4.79 6.63 -8.04
C ASP A 128 5.94 7.63 -7.97
N ASN A 129 6.11 8.39 -9.06
CA ASN A 129 7.18 9.38 -9.18
C ASN A 129 7.16 10.45 -8.07
N GLY A 130 5.98 10.88 -7.62
CA GLY A 130 5.93 11.91 -6.58
C GLY A 130 6.39 11.40 -5.21
N LEU A 131 6.17 10.12 -4.90
CA LEU A 131 6.75 9.51 -3.69
C LEU A 131 8.25 9.28 -3.86
N ALA A 132 8.68 8.86 -5.05
CA ALA A 132 10.09 8.67 -5.36
C ALA A 132 10.88 9.97 -5.17
N ASP A 133 10.37 11.09 -5.68
CA ASP A 133 10.97 12.41 -5.53
C ASP A 133 11.07 12.84 -4.06
N GLU A 134 10.02 12.58 -3.27
CA GLU A 134 10.00 12.88 -1.84
C GLU A 134 11.05 12.06 -1.08
N VAL A 135 11.16 10.76 -1.38
CA VAL A 135 12.15 9.85 -0.79
C VAL A 135 13.57 10.28 -1.19
N ALA A 136 13.81 10.60 -2.46
CA ALA A 136 15.10 11.13 -2.93
C ALA A 136 15.48 12.43 -2.19
N GLY A 137 14.50 13.27 -1.85
CA GLY A 137 14.71 14.47 -1.05
C GLY A 137 15.21 14.19 0.38
N LEU A 138 14.94 13.01 0.95
CA LEU A 138 15.43 12.63 2.29
C LEU A 138 16.96 12.44 2.29
N LYS A 139 17.51 11.89 1.19
CA LYS A 139 18.95 11.79 0.96
C LYS A 139 19.60 13.17 0.93
N ALA A 140 18.99 14.11 0.21
CA ALA A 140 19.50 15.49 0.12
C ALA A 140 19.52 16.21 1.50
N LYS A 141 18.63 15.81 2.41
CA LYS A 141 18.59 16.30 3.80
C LYS A 141 19.60 15.61 4.72
N GLY A 142 20.33 14.60 4.24
CA GLY A 142 21.31 13.85 5.03
C GLY A 142 20.71 13.00 6.15
N LEU A 143 19.43 12.62 6.03
CA LEU A 143 18.78 11.77 7.04
C LEU A 143 19.41 10.38 7.05
N ASN A 144 19.47 9.79 8.24
CA ASN A 144 19.97 8.44 8.48
C ASN A 144 19.30 7.85 9.72
N GLY A 145 19.55 6.57 10.00
CA GLY A 145 19.14 5.96 11.25
C GLY A 145 17.62 5.92 11.43
N GLU A 146 17.19 6.12 12.67
CA GLU A 146 15.76 6.18 13.02
C GLU A 146 15.05 7.44 12.51
N GLU A 147 15.78 8.54 12.27
CA GLU A 147 15.20 9.74 11.68
C GLU A 147 14.83 9.52 10.21
N LEU A 148 15.68 8.79 9.48
CA LEU A 148 15.33 8.31 8.14
C LEU A 148 14.11 7.39 8.17
N ARG A 149 14.06 6.43 9.11
CA ARG A 149 12.90 5.53 9.25
C ARG A 149 11.60 6.31 9.42
N LYS A 150 11.57 7.25 10.36
CA LYS A 150 10.40 8.10 10.61
C LYS A 150 10.00 8.88 9.37
N ALA A 151 10.97 9.46 8.65
CA ALA A 151 10.71 10.23 7.45
C ALA A 151 10.16 9.37 6.30
N LEU A 152 10.70 8.16 6.09
CA LEU A 152 10.19 7.21 5.09
C LEU A 152 8.75 6.79 5.40
N LEU A 153 8.48 6.39 6.64
CA LEU A 153 7.12 6.00 7.06
C LEU A 153 6.15 7.18 6.89
N LYS A 154 6.56 8.39 7.30
CA LYS A 154 5.75 9.60 7.14
C LYS A 154 5.45 9.92 5.68
N ALA A 155 6.43 9.86 4.78
CA ALA A 155 6.21 10.13 3.36
C ALA A 155 5.20 9.16 2.74
N ILE A 156 5.29 7.87 3.09
CA ILE A 156 4.34 6.85 2.62
C ILE A 156 2.94 7.09 3.24
N ASP A 157 2.86 7.42 4.52
CA ASP A 157 1.59 7.68 5.22
C ASP A 157 0.89 8.95 4.76
N ASP A 158 1.61 10.05 4.58
CA ASP A 158 1.03 11.30 4.09
C ASP A 158 0.42 11.11 2.69
N ARG A 159 1.01 10.22 1.88
CA ARG A 159 0.56 9.95 0.51
C ARG A 159 -0.57 8.93 0.42
N TYR A 160 -0.56 7.91 1.27
CA TYR A 160 -1.45 6.74 1.14
C TYR A 160 -2.31 6.42 2.37
N GLY A 161 -2.00 7.01 3.52
CA GLY A 161 -2.65 6.71 4.80
C GLY A 161 -2.35 5.31 5.32
N VAL A 162 -1.19 4.72 4.97
CA VAL A 162 -0.89 3.29 5.20
C VAL A 162 -0.94 2.93 6.67
N GLY A 163 -0.45 3.77 7.57
CA GLY A 163 -0.44 3.54 9.01
C GLY A 163 -1.82 3.33 9.63
N GLU A 164 -2.90 3.78 8.98
CA GLU A 164 -4.28 3.49 9.40
C GLU A 164 -4.81 2.15 8.88
N LEU A 165 -4.10 1.48 7.97
CA LEU A 165 -4.53 0.30 7.22
C LEU A 165 -3.95 -1.01 7.77
N ILE A 166 -2.89 -0.91 8.58
CA ILE A 166 -2.04 -2.02 9.07
C ILE A 166 -1.78 -2.01 10.56
#